data_AF-A0A9P5NC92-F1
#
_entry.id   AF-A0A9P5NC92-F1
#
_cell.length_a   1.000
_cell.length_b   1.000
_cell.length_c   1.000
_cell.angle_alpha   90.00
_cell.angle_beta   90.00
_cell.angle_gamma   90.00
#
_symmetry.space_group_name_H-M   'P 1'
#
loop_
_entity.id
_entity.type
_entity.pdbx_description
1 polymer ?
#
loop_
_entity_poly.entity_id
_entity_poly.type
_entity_poly.pdbx_seq_one_letter_code
_entity_poly.pdbx_strand_id
1 'polypeptide(L)'
;MLSLISAVAIASSHTTSRNHAELYLLHMKNYLEGIREVVPDYNFHPNHHMSLHLGEYLCFFGPVQGWWTFPFKCLIGLLERMPTNFQNGQLEETIAKAFVKSANLRALTMKSGCPTAIKNCHNFFSKLVDPDIRDTIITEIASFVTVQHDSNPLEEPRYENLTLSKATQKALHDYLHRSPCVVKKMRYFTRAKWTYSIPSHHKGNAAILIHPETGNESLPAQIEDIVQISSERYFSPYAIIAHV
;
A
#
# COMPACT_ATOMS: atom_id res chain seq x y z
N MET A 1 -21.06 14.57 -10.72
CA MET A 1 -20.15 14.03 -9.67
C MET A 1 -19.91 12.53 -9.79
N LEU A 2 -20.95 11.69 -9.95
CA LEU A 2 -20.81 10.24 -10.11
C LEU A 2 -19.89 9.83 -11.29
N SER A 3 -20.00 10.51 -12.44
CA SER A 3 -19.21 10.16 -13.62
C SER A 3 -17.69 10.31 -13.41
N LEU A 4 -17.22 11.36 -12.73
CA LEU A 4 -15.79 11.52 -12.46
C LEU A 4 -15.26 10.41 -11.55
N ILE A 5 -16.01 10.05 -10.52
CA ILE A 5 -15.63 8.99 -9.58
C ILE A 5 -15.50 7.66 -10.32
N SER A 6 -16.48 7.32 -11.16
CA SER A 6 -16.43 6.11 -11.98
C SER A 6 -15.25 6.12 -12.96
N ALA A 7 -14.98 7.24 -13.62
CA ALA A 7 -13.82 7.37 -14.52
C ALA A 7 -12.51 7.15 -13.77
N VAL A 8 -12.33 7.78 -12.60
CA VAL A 8 -11.11 7.61 -11.78
C VAL A 8 -10.97 6.17 -11.33
N ALA A 9 -12.04 5.54 -10.84
CA ALA A 9 -12.01 4.14 -10.39
C ALA A 9 -11.55 3.21 -11.52
N ILE A 10 -12.08 3.39 -12.73
CA ILE A 10 -11.69 2.61 -13.92
C ILE A 10 -10.23 2.87 -14.30
N ALA A 11 -9.81 4.14 -14.37
CA ALA A 11 -8.44 4.49 -14.73
C ALA A 11 -7.41 3.99 -13.70
N SER A 12 -7.80 3.90 -12.42
CA SER A 12 -6.99 3.35 -11.33
C SER A 12 -7.12 1.83 -11.16
N SER A 13 -7.81 1.13 -12.05
CA SER A 13 -7.87 -0.33 -12.04
C SER A 13 -6.51 -0.93 -12.41
N HIS A 14 -6.13 -2.03 -11.77
CA HIS A 14 -4.92 -2.80 -12.13
C HIS A 14 -5.12 -3.66 -13.39
N THR A 15 -6.33 -3.69 -13.92
CA THR A 15 -6.67 -4.40 -15.16
C THR A 15 -7.38 -3.44 -16.10
N THR A 16 -7.19 -3.64 -17.40
CA THR A 16 -7.89 -2.87 -18.41
C THR A 16 -8.34 -3.77 -19.55
N SER A 17 -9.34 -3.31 -20.26
CA SER A 17 -9.87 -3.93 -21.47
C SER A 17 -10.45 -2.84 -22.36
N ARG A 18 -10.79 -3.17 -23.61
CA ARG A 18 -11.48 -2.22 -24.49
C ARG A 18 -12.76 -1.67 -23.86
N ASN A 19 -13.52 -2.50 -23.15
CA ASN A 19 -14.70 -2.08 -22.41
C ASN A 19 -14.37 -1.10 -21.27
N HIS A 20 -13.27 -1.32 -20.53
CA HIS A 20 -12.83 -0.35 -19.52
C HIS A 20 -12.50 1.01 -20.15
N ALA A 21 -11.77 1.01 -21.27
CA ALA A 21 -11.43 2.24 -21.99
C ALA A 21 -12.67 3.00 -22.49
N GLU A 22 -13.65 2.29 -23.03
CA GLU A 22 -14.92 2.86 -23.52
C GLU A 22 -15.75 3.44 -22.35
N LEU A 23 -15.90 2.68 -21.25
CA LEU A 23 -16.60 3.14 -20.06
C LEU A 23 -15.92 4.34 -19.42
N TYR A 24 -14.58 4.33 -19.32
CA TYR A 24 -13.81 5.48 -18.86
C TYR A 24 -14.12 6.72 -19.70
N LEU A 25 -14.04 6.60 -21.03
CA LEU A 25 -14.26 7.72 -21.94
C LEU A 25 -15.70 8.25 -21.85
N LEU A 26 -16.68 7.36 -21.75
CA LEU A 26 -18.09 7.72 -21.54
C LEU A 26 -18.26 8.54 -20.27
N HIS A 27 -17.70 8.06 -19.15
CA HIS A 27 -17.79 8.76 -17.87
C HIS A 27 -17.07 10.11 -17.89
N MET A 28 -15.92 10.21 -18.55
CA MET A 28 -15.22 11.48 -18.70
C MET A 28 -15.97 12.48 -19.56
N LYS A 29 -16.58 12.06 -20.67
CA LYS A 29 -17.42 12.94 -21.49
C LYS A 29 -18.61 13.47 -20.70
N ASN A 30 -19.35 12.57 -20.02
CA ASN A 30 -20.49 12.97 -19.18
C ASN A 30 -20.07 13.94 -18.06
N TYR A 31 -18.87 13.79 -17.51
CA TYR A 31 -18.33 14.72 -16.52
C TYR A 31 -18.05 16.10 -17.12
N LEU A 32 -17.37 16.18 -18.26
CA LEU A 32 -17.04 17.46 -18.90
C LEU A 32 -18.30 18.17 -19.43
N GLU A 33 -19.25 17.42 -19.98
CA GLU A 33 -20.56 17.96 -20.40
C GLU A 33 -21.32 18.51 -19.19
N GLY A 34 -21.36 17.78 -18.07
CA GLY A 34 -21.97 18.26 -16.83
C GLY A 34 -21.30 19.52 -16.27
N ILE A 35 -19.97 19.68 -16.43
CA ILE A 35 -19.30 20.95 -16.07
C ILE A 35 -19.81 22.09 -16.95
N ARG A 36 -19.91 21.88 -18.26
CA ARG A 36 -20.38 22.91 -19.20
C ARG A 36 -21.82 23.32 -18.93
N GLU A 37 -22.66 22.41 -18.48
CA GLU A 37 -24.05 22.71 -18.12
C GLU A 37 -24.16 23.51 -16.81
N VAL A 38 -23.39 23.14 -15.79
CA VAL A 38 -23.44 23.79 -14.47
C VAL A 38 -22.68 25.11 -14.45
N VAL A 39 -21.61 25.21 -15.23
CA VAL A 39 -20.72 26.38 -15.32
C VAL A 39 -20.42 26.66 -16.80
N PRO A 40 -21.31 27.42 -17.49
CA PRO A 40 -21.18 27.71 -18.93
C PRO A 40 -19.87 28.42 -19.31
N ASP A 41 -19.36 29.27 -18.41
CA ASP A 41 -18.12 30.04 -18.63
C ASP A 41 -16.86 29.30 -18.12
N TYR A 42 -16.93 27.98 -17.93
CA TYR A 42 -15.80 27.21 -17.45
C TYR A 42 -14.70 27.11 -18.52
N ASN A 43 -13.48 27.52 -18.16
CA ASN A 43 -12.32 27.41 -19.03
C ASN A 43 -11.62 26.05 -18.87
N PHE A 44 -11.76 25.19 -19.87
CA PHE A 44 -11.14 23.86 -19.86
C PHE A 44 -9.63 23.94 -20.06
N HIS A 45 -8.91 23.37 -19.10
CA HIS A 45 -7.46 23.25 -19.15
C HIS A 45 -7.00 22.09 -20.04
N PRO A 46 -5.75 22.09 -20.54
CA PRO A 46 -5.17 20.98 -21.31
C PRO A 46 -5.31 19.61 -20.63
N ASN A 47 -5.29 19.56 -19.30
CA ASN A 47 -5.50 18.31 -18.54
C ASN A 47 -6.87 17.68 -18.82
N HIS A 48 -7.92 18.46 -19.05
CA HIS A 48 -9.24 17.94 -19.42
C HIS A 48 -9.20 17.31 -20.81
N HIS A 49 -8.51 17.96 -21.75
CA HIS A 49 -8.29 17.39 -23.08
C HIS A 49 -7.48 16.09 -23.01
N MET A 50 -6.36 16.09 -22.28
CA MET A 50 -5.53 14.90 -22.08
C MET A 50 -6.29 13.76 -21.41
N SER A 51 -7.22 14.06 -20.50
CA SER A 51 -8.04 13.03 -19.85
C SER A 51 -8.93 12.28 -20.84
N LEU A 52 -9.30 12.88 -21.98
CA LEU A 52 -10.09 12.19 -23.01
C LEU A 52 -9.26 11.17 -23.80
N HIS A 53 -7.95 11.41 -23.94
CA HIS A 53 -7.03 10.47 -24.60
C HIS A 53 -6.65 9.27 -23.72
N LEU A 54 -6.91 9.34 -22.41
CA LEU A 54 -6.55 8.26 -21.50
C LEU A 54 -7.24 6.93 -21.87
N GLY A 55 -8.44 6.95 -22.46
CA GLY A 55 -9.10 5.74 -22.97
C GLY A 55 -8.29 5.04 -24.07
N GLU A 56 -7.70 5.81 -24.99
CA GLU A 56 -6.84 5.27 -26.05
C GLU A 56 -5.54 4.71 -25.44
N TYR A 57 -4.97 5.41 -24.46
CA TYR A 57 -3.76 4.97 -23.77
C TYR A 57 -3.98 3.69 -22.95
N LEU A 58 -5.15 3.52 -22.35
CA LEU A 58 -5.54 2.27 -21.70
C LEU A 58 -5.55 1.09 -22.69
N CYS A 59 -5.93 1.33 -23.96
CA CYS A 59 -5.87 0.30 -25.00
C CYS A 59 -4.44 0.00 -25.47
N PHE A 60 -3.60 1.03 -25.59
CA PHE A 60 -2.24 0.87 -26.14
C PHE A 60 -1.22 0.38 -25.12
N PHE A 61 -1.25 0.93 -23.91
CA PHE A 61 -0.20 0.73 -22.90
C PHE A 61 -0.66 -0.14 -21.73
N GLY A 62 -1.95 -0.49 -21.69
CA GLY A 62 -2.52 -1.23 -20.57
C GLY A 62 -2.84 -0.33 -19.37
N PRO A 63 -2.94 -0.91 -18.15
CA PRO A 63 -3.31 -0.19 -16.93
C PRO A 63 -2.36 0.98 -16.64
N VAL A 64 -2.91 2.11 -16.17
CA VAL A 64 -2.17 3.37 -15.96
C VAL A 64 -0.95 3.21 -15.07
N GLN A 65 -1.04 2.35 -14.06
CA GLN A 65 0.02 2.14 -13.09
C GLN A 65 1.29 1.51 -13.71
N GLY A 66 1.17 0.87 -14.88
CA GLY A 66 2.31 0.34 -15.61
C GLY A 66 3.19 1.42 -16.25
N TRP A 67 2.66 2.63 -16.44
CA TRP A 67 3.33 3.69 -17.21
C TRP A 67 3.16 5.10 -16.63
N TRP A 68 2.47 5.24 -15.49
CA TRP A 68 2.36 6.52 -14.79
C TRP A 68 3.71 7.01 -14.28
N THR A 69 3.81 8.31 -14.00
CA THR A 69 5.09 8.95 -13.65
C THR A 69 5.56 8.68 -12.23
N PHE A 70 4.69 8.15 -11.36
CA PHE A 70 4.98 7.94 -9.94
C PHE A 70 6.20 7.02 -9.67
N PRO A 71 6.36 5.85 -10.32
CA PRO A 71 7.48 4.94 -10.09
C PRO A 71 8.81 5.59 -10.51
N PHE A 72 8.79 6.42 -11.56
CA PHE A 72 9.95 7.18 -12.00
C PHE A 72 10.33 8.29 -11.00
N LYS A 73 9.35 8.96 -10.38
CA LYS A 73 9.63 9.94 -9.31
C LYS A 73 10.24 9.26 -8.08
N CYS A 74 9.75 8.09 -7.70
CA CYS A 74 10.34 7.27 -6.64
C CYS A 74 11.78 6.87 -6.98
N LEU A 75 12.04 6.44 -8.22
CA LEU A 75 13.40 6.13 -8.68
C LEU A 75 14.33 7.33 -8.62
N ILE A 76 13.87 8.51 -9.09
CA ILE A 76 14.66 9.74 -9.03
C ILE A 76 15.01 10.06 -7.57
N GLY A 77 14.03 10.03 -6.66
CA GLY A 77 14.28 10.26 -5.23
C GLY A 77 15.24 9.25 -4.59
N LEU A 78 15.22 7.99 -5.04
CA LEU A 78 16.17 6.97 -4.60
C LEU A 78 17.60 7.31 -5.05
N LEU A 79 17.76 7.68 -6.33
CA LEU A 79 19.05 8.05 -6.89
C LEU A 79 19.61 9.31 -6.21
N GLU A 80 18.78 10.32 -5.97
CA GLU A 80 19.16 11.56 -5.27
C GLU A 80 19.69 11.32 -3.85
N ARG A 81 19.18 10.31 -3.15
CA ARG A 81 19.65 9.96 -1.79
C ARG A 81 20.96 9.17 -1.78
N MET A 82 21.48 8.76 -2.93
CA MET A 82 22.77 8.10 -2.99
C MET A 82 23.88 9.11 -2.65
N PRO A 83 24.75 8.82 -1.66
CA PRO A 83 25.75 9.78 -1.17
C PRO A 83 26.68 10.35 -2.25
N THR A 84 26.78 9.66 -3.38
CA THR A 84 27.70 9.96 -4.48
C THR A 84 27.00 10.44 -5.75
N ASN A 85 25.70 10.77 -5.71
CA ASN A 85 24.87 11.07 -6.89
C ASN A 85 25.19 12.40 -7.60
N PHE A 86 26.09 13.22 -7.05
CA PHE A 86 26.44 14.55 -7.58
C PHE A 86 27.82 14.59 -8.28
N GLN A 87 28.39 13.43 -8.60
CA GLN A 87 29.63 13.30 -9.36
C GLN A 87 29.35 12.90 -10.81
N ASN A 88 28.77 13.85 -11.56
CA ASN A 88 28.41 13.66 -12.96
C ASN A 88 29.62 13.21 -13.80
N GLY A 89 29.42 12.19 -14.62
CA GLY A 89 30.39 11.60 -15.54
C GLY A 89 31.36 10.59 -14.92
N GLN A 90 31.28 10.33 -13.61
CA GLN A 90 32.24 9.46 -12.91
C GLN A 90 31.62 8.20 -12.31
N LEU A 91 30.37 8.29 -11.84
CA LEU A 91 29.78 7.26 -10.99
C LEU A 91 28.47 6.68 -11.50
N GLU A 92 27.97 7.09 -12.66
CA GLU A 92 26.72 6.58 -13.25
C GLU A 92 26.76 5.06 -13.44
N GLU A 93 27.87 4.54 -13.98
CA GLU A 93 28.05 3.09 -14.15
C GLU A 93 28.06 2.36 -12.80
N THR A 94 28.72 2.93 -11.79
CA THR A 94 28.78 2.37 -10.44
C THR A 94 27.41 2.38 -9.78
N ILE A 95 26.66 3.47 -9.91
CA ILE A 95 25.30 3.65 -9.40
C ILE A 95 24.36 2.64 -10.07
N ALA A 96 24.40 2.52 -11.39
CA ALA A 96 23.59 1.54 -12.14
C ALA A 96 23.91 0.10 -11.72
N LYS A 97 25.20 -0.26 -11.63
CA LYS A 97 25.64 -1.59 -11.16
C LYS A 97 25.19 -1.86 -9.72
N ALA A 98 25.30 -0.88 -8.82
CA ALA A 98 24.88 -1.02 -7.43
C ALA A 98 23.36 -1.20 -7.31
N PHE A 99 22.58 -0.44 -8.09
CA PHE A 99 21.14 -0.57 -8.17
C PHE A 99 20.71 -1.96 -8.66
N VAL A 100 21.28 -2.45 -9.78
CA VAL A 100 20.99 -3.78 -10.33
C VAL A 100 21.40 -4.90 -9.38
N LYS A 101 22.57 -4.81 -8.73
CA LYS A 101 23.00 -5.81 -7.75
C LYS A 101 22.03 -5.88 -6.56
N SER A 102 21.58 -4.73 -6.07
CA SER A 102 20.61 -4.65 -4.96
C SER A 102 19.24 -5.21 -5.37
N ALA A 103 18.80 -4.90 -6.59
CA ALA A 103 17.60 -5.47 -7.20
C ALA A 103 17.63 -7.00 -7.26
N ASN A 104 18.72 -7.56 -7.79
CA ASN A 104 18.90 -9.00 -7.90
C ASN A 104 18.97 -9.67 -6.53
N LEU A 105 19.62 -9.04 -5.55
CA LEU A 105 19.68 -9.55 -4.19
C LEU A 105 18.28 -9.61 -3.55
N ARG A 106 17.47 -8.55 -3.70
CA ARG A 106 16.06 -8.54 -3.25
C ARG A 106 15.25 -9.67 -3.90
N ALA A 107 15.31 -9.78 -5.21
CA ALA A 107 14.62 -10.84 -5.95
C ALA A 107 15.06 -12.24 -5.49
N LEU A 108 16.36 -12.43 -5.23
CA LEU A 108 16.91 -13.69 -4.73
C LEU A 108 16.42 -14.01 -3.31
N THR A 109 16.26 -13.01 -2.44
CA THR A 109 15.69 -13.21 -1.09
C THR A 109 14.21 -13.56 -1.11
N MET A 110 13.46 -13.08 -2.12
CA MET A 110 12.02 -13.36 -2.27
C MET A 110 11.71 -14.70 -2.95
N LYS A 111 12.67 -15.32 -3.65
CA LYS A 111 12.47 -16.56 -4.39
C LYS A 111 12.37 -17.78 -3.47
N SER A 112 11.43 -18.70 -3.75
CA SER A 112 11.39 -20.02 -3.13
C SER A 112 12.67 -20.79 -3.47
N GLY A 113 13.47 -21.13 -2.46
CA GLY A 113 14.80 -21.73 -2.62
C GLY A 113 15.99 -20.77 -2.44
N CYS A 114 15.78 -19.57 -1.89
CA CYS A 114 16.88 -18.70 -1.48
C CYS A 114 17.88 -19.45 -0.57
N PRO A 115 19.20 -19.44 -0.88
CA PRO A 115 20.21 -20.13 -0.08
C PRO A 115 20.19 -19.73 1.39
N THR A 116 20.30 -20.70 2.31
CA THR A 116 20.24 -20.48 3.75
C THR A 116 21.30 -19.48 4.24
N ALA A 117 22.50 -19.49 3.62
CA ALA A 117 23.55 -18.52 3.92
C ALA A 117 23.10 -17.06 3.68
N ILE A 118 22.34 -16.79 2.62
CA ILE A 118 21.84 -15.45 2.30
C ILE A 118 20.70 -15.07 3.25
N LYS A 119 19.82 -16.01 3.60
CA LYS A 119 18.76 -15.79 4.61
C LYS A 119 19.36 -15.44 5.98
N ASN A 120 20.41 -16.13 6.40
CA ASN A 120 21.08 -15.88 7.68
C ASN A 120 21.79 -14.52 7.71
N CYS A 121 22.23 -14.03 6.55
CA CYS A 121 22.87 -12.73 6.40
C CYS A 121 21.89 -11.58 6.13
N HIS A 122 20.57 -11.81 6.22
CA HIS A 122 19.54 -10.80 5.92
C HIS A 122 19.80 -9.45 6.62
N ASN A 123 20.23 -9.47 7.88
CA ASN A 123 20.49 -8.25 8.65
C ASN A 123 21.60 -7.36 8.05
N PHE A 124 22.62 -7.97 7.42
CA PHE A 124 23.69 -7.22 6.74
C PHE A 124 23.19 -6.53 5.48
N PHE A 125 22.22 -7.14 4.81
CA PHE A 125 21.63 -6.61 3.59
C PHE A 125 20.33 -5.85 3.83
N SER A 126 19.87 -5.73 5.07
CA SER A 126 18.64 -5.03 5.44
C SER A 126 18.56 -3.66 4.77
N LYS A 127 19.60 -2.83 4.86
CA LYS A 127 19.64 -1.51 4.17
C LYS A 127 19.52 -1.55 2.64
N LEU A 128 19.83 -2.69 2.02
CA LEU A 128 19.73 -2.92 0.57
C LEU A 128 18.45 -3.67 0.16
N VAL A 129 17.79 -4.33 1.12
CA VAL A 129 16.69 -5.28 0.92
C VAL A 129 15.38 -4.83 1.56
N ASP A 130 15.42 -3.91 2.52
CA ASP A 130 14.28 -3.46 3.31
C ASP A 130 13.20 -2.81 2.41
N PRO A 131 12.00 -3.43 2.32
CA PRO A 131 10.89 -2.92 1.53
C PRO A 131 10.27 -1.64 2.10
N ASP A 132 10.53 -1.28 3.37
CA ASP A 132 10.12 0.02 3.95
C ASP A 132 10.95 1.19 3.40
N ILE A 133 11.98 0.92 2.59
CA ILE A 133 12.49 1.86 1.59
C ILE A 133 11.46 1.88 0.44
N ARG A 134 10.28 2.45 0.74
CA ARG A 134 9.01 2.44 -0.03
C ARG A 134 9.04 3.01 -1.46
N ASP A 135 10.21 3.28 -2.01
CA ASP A 135 10.39 4.03 -3.26
C ASP A 135 11.14 3.23 -4.34
N THR A 136 11.17 1.90 -4.25
CA THR A 136 11.82 1.11 -5.30
C THR A 136 10.79 0.59 -6.31
N ILE A 137 11.01 0.92 -7.59
CA ILE A 137 10.29 0.38 -8.75
C ILE A 137 10.01 -1.13 -8.63
N ILE A 138 10.93 -1.90 -8.03
CA ILE A 138 10.80 -3.35 -7.86
C ILE A 138 9.75 -3.75 -6.82
N THR A 139 9.50 -2.98 -5.76
CA THR A 139 8.44 -3.30 -4.80
C THR A 139 7.06 -3.07 -5.43
N GLU A 140 6.92 -2.02 -6.24
CA GLU A 140 5.70 -1.81 -7.03
C GLU A 140 5.57 -2.86 -8.14
N ILE A 141 6.63 -3.12 -8.94
CA ILE A 141 6.68 -4.21 -9.94
C ILE A 141 6.40 -5.57 -9.32
N ALA A 142 6.94 -5.89 -8.15
CA ALA A 142 6.65 -7.14 -7.45
C ALA A 142 5.17 -7.25 -7.07
N SER A 143 4.54 -6.15 -6.66
CA SER A 143 3.08 -6.12 -6.42
C SER A 143 2.27 -6.38 -7.71
N PHE A 144 2.79 -6.00 -8.88
CA PHE A 144 2.19 -6.32 -10.18
C PHE A 144 2.45 -7.79 -10.60
N VAL A 145 3.65 -8.34 -10.34
CA VAL A 145 4.02 -9.72 -10.71
C VAL A 145 3.30 -10.75 -9.84
N THR A 146 3.04 -10.47 -8.56
CA THR A 146 2.24 -11.36 -7.71
C THR A 146 0.80 -11.55 -8.21
N VAL A 147 0.30 -10.66 -9.08
CA VAL A 147 -1.05 -10.78 -9.68
C VAL A 147 -1.03 -11.58 -11.00
N GLN A 148 0.12 -11.72 -11.66
CA GLN A 148 0.19 -12.32 -13.00
C GLN A 148 0.40 -13.85 -13.02
N HIS A 149 0.67 -14.49 -11.88
CA HIS A 149 0.92 -15.95 -11.84
C HIS A 149 -0.21 -16.80 -11.24
N ASP A 150 -1.35 -16.20 -10.87
CA ASP A 150 -2.56 -16.94 -10.47
C ASP A 150 -3.69 -16.71 -11.47
N SER A 151 -3.61 -17.36 -12.63
CA SER A 151 -4.79 -17.66 -13.44
C SER A 151 -5.60 -18.78 -12.76
N ASN A 152 -6.23 -18.45 -11.64
CA ASN A 152 -7.38 -19.17 -11.11
C ASN A 152 -8.59 -18.22 -11.06
N PRO A 153 -9.78 -18.67 -11.52
CA PRO A 153 -10.95 -17.83 -11.58
C PRO A 153 -11.47 -17.54 -10.16
N LEU A 154 -11.58 -16.25 -9.84
CA LEU A 154 -12.34 -15.70 -8.70
C LEU A 154 -12.16 -16.46 -7.38
N GLU A 155 -10.98 -16.35 -6.77
CA GLU A 155 -10.89 -16.47 -5.32
C GLU A 155 -10.97 -15.05 -4.72
N GLU A 156 -12.01 -14.83 -3.91
CA GLU A 156 -12.02 -13.75 -2.92
C GLU A 156 -10.67 -13.69 -2.20
N PRO A 157 -10.17 -12.49 -1.82
CA PRO A 157 -8.85 -12.33 -1.23
C PRO A 157 -8.69 -13.32 -0.07
N ARG A 158 -7.83 -14.34 -0.28
CA ARG A 158 -7.54 -15.36 0.73
C ARG A 158 -7.13 -14.66 2.02
N TYR A 159 -7.96 -14.85 3.03
CA TYR A 159 -7.67 -14.47 4.40
C TYR A 159 -6.44 -15.25 4.87
N GLU A 160 -5.27 -14.63 4.82
CA GLU A 160 -4.11 -15.17 5.54
C GLU A 160 -4.43 -15.11 7.04
N ASN A 161 -4.73 -16.28 7.62
CA ASN A 161 -4.70 -16.50 9.06
C ASN A 161 -3.26 -16.32 9.55
N LEU A 162 -2.83 -15.06 9.67
CA LEU A 162 -1.55 -14.72 10.28
C LEU A 162 -1.61 -15.13 11.75
N THR A 163 -0.76 -16.10 12.11
CA THR A 163 -0.59 -16.58 13.48
C THR A 163 -0.27 -15.39 14.40
N LEU A 164 -1.25 -14.98 15.22
CA LEU A 164 -1.06 -13.94 16.25
C LEU A 164 0.06 -14.36 17.21
N SER A 165 0.80 -13.38 17.74
CA SER A 165 1.81 -13.68 18.77
C SER A 165 1.13 -14.30 20.01
N LYS A 166 1.86 -15.15 20.74
CA LYS A 166 1.34 -15.78 21.97
C LYS A 166 0.90 -14.73 23.01
N ALA A 167 1.57 -13.58 23.06
CA ALA A 167 1.23 -12.48 23.95
C ALA A 167 -0.10 -11.82 23.54
N THR A 168 -0.26 -11.55 22.24
CA THR A 168 -1.47 -11.00 21.62
C THR A 168 -2.67 -11.93 21.84
N GLN A 169 -2.48 -13.25 21.69
CA GLN A 169 -3.51 -14.26 21.95
C GLN A 169 -3.93 -14.29 23.42
N LYS A 170 -2.97 -14.24 24.34
CA LYS A 170 -3.24 -14.21 25.78
C LYS A 170 -4.02 -12.94 26.18
N ALA A 171 -3.57 -11.77 25.75
CA ALA A 171 -4.24 -10.50 26.02
C ALA A 171 -5.69 -10.49 25.50
N LEU A 172 -5.91 -11.06 24.30
CA LEU A 172 -7.25 -11.15 23.74
C LEU A 172 -8.14 -12.13 24.51
N HIS A 173 -7.58 -13.25 24.95
CA HIS A 173 -8.28 -14.23 25.78
C HIS A 173 -8.67 -13.62 27.13
N ASP A 174 -7.78 -12.85 27.74
CA ASP A 174 -8.03 -12.17 29.03
C ASP A 174 -9.14 -11.11 28.89
N TYR A 175 -9.18 -10.37 27.77
CA TYR A 175 -10.21 -9.36 27.48
C TYR A 175 -11.58 -9.95 27.08
N LEU A 176 -11.60 -10.99 26.24
CA LEU A 176 -12.83 -11.60 25.74
C LEU A 176 -13.36 -12.72 26.65
N HIS A 177 -12.58 -13.13 27.65
CA HIS A 177 -12.79 -14.33 28.47
C HIS A 177 -13.03 -15.61 27.63
N ARG A 178 -12.55 -15.64 26.38
CA ARG A 178 -12.69 -16.73 25.41
C ARG A 178 -11.65 -16.61 24.30
N SER A 179 -11.27 -17.74 23.69
CA SER A 179 -10.49 -17.74 22.44
C SER A 179 -11.31 -17.20 21.27
N PRO A 180 -10.80 -16.23 20.50
CA PRO A 180 -11.50 -15.67 19.35
C PRO A 180 -11.60 -16.70 18.21
N CYS A 181 -12.73 -16.71 17.47
CA CYS A 181 -12.92 -17.63 16.34
C CYS A 181 -12.27 -17.10 15.05
N VAL A 182 -12.28 -15.78 14.83
CA VAL A 182 -11.66 -15.14 13.65
C VAL A 182 -11.13 -13.77 14.08
N VAL A 183 -9.84 -13.55 13.84
CA VAL A 183 -9.15 -12.30 14.15
C VAL A 183 -8.40 -11.84 12.91
N LYS A 184 -8.61 -10.58 12.53
CA LYS A 184 -7.91 -9.94 11.41
C LYS A 184 -6.96 -8.88 11.94
N LYS A 185 -5.67 -8.99 11.65
CA LYS A 185 -4.69 -7.95 11.98
C LYS A 185 -4.89 -6.75 11.05
N MET A 186 -4.92 -5.56 11.63
CA MET A 186 -5.12 -4.29 10.92
C MET A 186 -3.84 -3.47 10.98
N ARG A 187 -3.51 -2.79 9.87
CA ARG A 187 -2.35 -1.89 9.81
C ARG A 187 -2.64 -0.52 10.41
N TYR A 188 -3.88 -0.08 10.28
CA TYR A 188 -4.38 1.22 10.74
C TYR A 188 -5.76 1.05 11.36
N PHE A 189 -6.05 1.88 12.35
CA PHE A 189 -7.39 2.02 12.92
C PHE A 189 -7.75 3.49 12.96
N THR A 190 -8.85 3.86 12.32
CA THR A 190 -9.35 5.23 12.32
C THR A 190 -10.62 5.30 13.15
N ARG A 191 -10.63 6.16 14.17
CA ARG A 191 -11.83 6.45 14.96
C ARG A 191 -12.01 7.96 15.05
N ALA A 192 -13.18 8.44 14.64
CA ALA A 192 -13.46 9.86 14.46
C ALA A 192 -12.44 10.51 13.49
N LYS A 193 -11.63 11.47 13.95
CA LYS A 193 -10.61 12.18 13.14
C LYS A 193 -9.19 11.65 13.34
N TRP A 194 -9.01 10.62 14.18
CA TRP A 194 -7.70 10.13 14.58
C TRP A 194 -7.42 8.77 13.96
N THR A 195 -6.22 8.63 13.39
CA THR A 195 -5.72 7.38 12.80
C THR A 195 -4.55 6.88 13.62
N TYR A 196 -4.70 5.68 14.14
CA TYR A 196 -3.73 4.95 14.93
C TYR A 196 -3.04 3.89 14.07
N SER A 197 -1.78 3.61 14.39
CA SER A 197 -0.96 2.62 13.67
C SER A 197 -0.02 1.91 14.62
N ILE A 198 0.62 0.84 14.15
CA ILE A 198 1.73 0.20 14.86
C ILE A 198 3.07 0.97 14.65
N PRO A 199 4.06 0.85 15.54
CA PRO A 199 5.30 1.62 15.55
C PRO A 199 6.16 1.43 14.29
N SER A 200 6.10 0.24 13.70
CA SER A 200 6.77 -0.06 12.43
C SER A 200 6.23 0.78 11.27
N HIS A 201 4.98 1.25 11.34
CA HIS A 201 4.37 2.06 10.30
C HIS A 201 4.41 3.57 10.60
N HIS A 202 4.15 3.99 11.84
CA HIS A 202 4.29 5.40 12.24
C HIS A 202 4.47 5.55 13.75
N LYS A 203 5.69 5.91 14.18
CA LYS A 203 6.05 6.03 15.61
C LYS A 203 5.16 7.00 16.39
N GLY A 204 4.76 8.12 15.78
CA GLY A 204 3.91 9.12 16.45
C GLY A 204 2.46 8.69 16.62
N ASN A 205 1.93 7.88 15.70
CA ASN A 205 0.51 7.46 15.72
C ASN A 205 0.33 6.12 16.46
N ALA A 206 1.42 5.58 16.98
CA ALA A 206 1.45 4.39 17.82
C ALA A 206 1.48 4.72 19.32
N ALA A 207 1.68 5.98 19.70
CA ALA A 207 1.64 6.42 21.09
C ALA A 207 0.20 6.72 21.51
N ILE A 208 -0.26 6.12 22.60
CA ILE A 208 -1.59 6.32 23.17
C ILE A 208 -1.51 6.56 24.68
N LEU A 209 -2.57 7.12 25.25
CA LEU A 209 -2.77 7.19 26.69
C LEU A 209 -3.89 6.22 27.06
N ILE A 210 -3.63 5.35 28.04
CA ILE A 210 -4.60 4.43 28.62
C ILE A 210 -5.11 5.03 29.92
N HIS A 211 -6.43 5.15 30.04
CA HIS A 211 -7.09 5.57 31.27
C HIS A 211 -7.62 4.33 31.99
N PRO A 212 -6.98 3.88 33.09
CA PRO A 212 -7.47 2.74 33.85
C PRO A 212 -8.79 3.06 34.55
N GLU A 213 -9.70 2.09 34.63
CA GLU A 213 -11.03 2.28 35.26
C GLU A 213 -10.97 2.61 36.77
N THR A 214 -9.83 2.34 37.41
CA THR A 214 -9.63 2.46 38.86
C THR A 214 -8.54 3.48 39.26
N GLY A 215 -8.05 4.32 38.34
CA GLY A 215 -7.01 5.32 38.61
C GLY A 215 -7.21 6.64 37.87
N ASN A 216 -6.86 7.76 38.52
CA ASN A 216 -6.99 9.11 37.94
C ASN A 216 -5.82 9.51 37.02
N GLU A 217 -4.76 8.71 36.94
CA GLU A 217 -3.58 9.02 36.13
C GLU A 217 -3.60 8.26 34.81
N SER A 218 -3.26 8.98 33.73
CA SER A 218 -3.21 8.42 32.39
C SER A 218 -1.86 7.76 32.17
N LEU A 219 -1.85 6.50 31.74
CA LEU A 219 -0.63 5.76 31.49
C LEU A 219 -0.23 5.88 30.02
N PRO A 220 1.00 6.35 29.70
CA PRO A 220 1.50 6.28 28.34
C PRO A 220 1.69 4.83 27.93
N ALA A 221 1.28 4.49 26.72
CA ALA A 221 1.44 3.15 26.15
C ALA A 221 1.71 3.24 24.65
N GLN A 222 2.31 2.18 24.10
CA GLN A 222 2.56 2.04 22.67
C GLN A 222 1.75 0.88 22.11
N ILE A 223 1.04 1.13 21.01
CA ILE A 223 0.27 0.12 20.29
C ILE A 223 1.23 -0.94 19.73
N GLU A 224 1.02 -2.21 20.04
CA GLU A 224 1.79 -3.32 19.45
C GLU A 224 1.04 -3.95 18.30
N ASP A 225 -0.26 -4.17 18.48
CA ASP A 225 -1.13 -4.83 17.52
C ASP A 225 -2.51 -4.17 17.49
N ILE A 226 -3.08 -4.07 16.29
CA ILE A 226 -4.47 -3.67 16.08
C ILE A 226 -5.18 -4.85 15.44
N VAL A 227 -6.29 -5.28 16.04
CA VAL A 227 -7.04 -6.43 15.54
C VAL A 227 -8.53 -6.13 15.41
N GLN A 228 -9.13 -6.66 14.36
CA GLN A 228 -10.57 -6.69 14.16
C GLN A 228 -11.07 -8.10 14.50
N ILE A 229 -12.05 -8.18 15.39
CA ILE A 229 -12.66 -9.43 15.82
C ILE A 229 -14.03 -9.53 15.14
N SER A 230 -14.30 -10.62 14.43
CA SER A 230 -15.63 -10.90 13.92
C SER A 230 -16.31 -11.94 14.83
N SER A 231 -17.39 -11.53 15.49
CA SER A 231 -18.24 -12.42 16.30
C SER A 231 -19.68 -12.28 15.85
N GLU A 232 -20.41 -13.40 15.77
CA GLU A 232 -21.82 -13.46 15.34
C GLU A 232 -22.78 -12.58 16.18
N ARG A 233 -22.35 -12.12 17.35
CA ARG A 233 -23.17 -11.27 18.26
C ARG A 233 -22.86 -9.78 18.23
N TYR A 234 -21.78 -9.34 17.57
CA TYR A 234 -21.38 -7.93 17.58
C TYR A 234 -20.96 -7.47 16.19
N PHE A 235 -21.51 -6.34 15.73
CA PHE A 235 -21.01 -5.61 14.57
C PHE A 235 -19.61 -5.06 14.90
N SER A 236 -18.58 -5.85 14.55
CA SER A 236 -17.18 -5.44 14.44
C SER A 236 -16.50 -4.84 15.70
N PRO A 237 -16.32 -5.60 16.80
CA PRO A 237 -15.46 -5.14 17.90
C PRO A 237 -13.98 -5.12 17.44
N TYR A 238 -13.36 -3.94 17.52
CA TYR A 238 -11.92 -3.77 17.35
C TYR A 238 -11.24 -3.85 18.72
N ALA A 239 -10.09 -4.51 18.79
CA ALA A 239 -9.22 -4.49 19.97
C ALA A 239 -7.87 -3.89 19.61
N ILE A 240 -7.40 -2.98 20.46
CA ILE A 240 -6.06 -2.39 20.37
C ILE A 240 -5.25 -3.01 21.50
N ILE A 241 -4.17 -3.68 21.14
CA ILE A 241 -3.25 -4.30 22.09
C ILE A 241 -2.04 -3.39 22.18
N ALA A 242 -1.77 -2.94 23.39
CA ALA A 242 -0.73 -1.96 23.68
C ALA A 242 0.09 -2.39 24.88
N HIS A 243 1.37 -2.06 24.84
CA HIS A 243 2.31 -2.23 25.94
C HIS A 243 2.47 -0.88 26.66
N VAL A 244 2.28 -0.89 27.98
CA VAL A 244 2.52 0.26 28.88
C VAL A 244 4.01 0.39 29.17
#